data_AF-A0A2P6TBM1-F1
#
_entry.id   AF-A0A2P6TBM1-F1
#
_cell.length_a   1.000
_cell.length_b   1.000
_cell.length_c   1.000
_cell.angle_alpha   90.00
_cell.angle_beta   90.00
_cell.angle_gamma   90.00
#
_symmetry.space_group_name_H-M   'P 1'
#
loop_
_entity.id
_entity.type
_entity.pdbx_description
1 polymer ?
#
loop_
_entity_poly.entity_id
_entity_poly.type
_entity_poly.pdbx_seq_one_letter_code
_entity_poly.pdbx_strand_id
1 'polypeptide(L)'
;MACAVQPTRAFTAARHQWPGGSRGHRLPVVCAAQSSSSSGDVECQAPLTSLRQRLAAAAAAAALLLAAPVGAAEEVAAASALGDVTPVYFGNGCFWGRQYDFIQTEKALGRDASSMSAVVGYAGGRTPSQADGKVCYYSGPRGSVYEELGHAETVQVDLRGDPAQAERQFRAFAKTYFSQFRKTPFGMLRQDPQDVGPGYRNVVGLPGGVDSPLFPLLQEANIYNMKLLPGNGNAYDPSAAAAAPQAAALDSARGAPVEGDEFNTVWVLDSNQLGFNRAEQYHQFHNGLGKAFPKSYTEDLKRQMAAAGTIGETGCPEFFYF
;
A
#
# COMPACT_ATOMS: atom_id res chain seq x y z
N MET A 1 24.63 -8.32 -55.53
CA MET A 1 25.94 -9.00 -55.35
C MET A 1 26.74 -8.18 -54.34
N ALA A 2 27.21 -8.85 -53.28
CA ALA A 2 28.11 -8.39 -52.22
C ALA A 2 27.63 -7.32 -51.20
N CYS A 3 27.08 -7.83 -50.08
CA CYS A 3 27.13 -7.22 -48.76
C CYS A 3 28.57 -7.07 -48.27
N ALA A 4 28.90 -5.95 -47.62
CA ALA A 4 30.09 -5.82 -46.78
C ALA A 4 29.66 -5.48 -45.35
N VAL A 5 29.83 -6.46 -44.46
CA VAL A 5 29.58 -6.39 -43.02
C VAL A 5 30.83 -5.81 -42.35
N GLN A 6 30.66 -4.76 -41.55
CA GLN A 6 31.72 -4.24 -40.68
C GLN A 6 31.76 -5.03 -39.35
N PRO A 7 32.94 -5.38 -38.82
CA PRO A 7 33.04 -6.10 -37.56
C PRO A 7 32.87 -5.18 -36.35
N THR A 8 32.06 -5.63 -35.40
CA THR A 8 31.87 -5.03 -34.08
C THR A 8 33.12 -5.22 -33.22
N ARG A 9 33.61 -4.13 -32.63
CA ARG A 9 34.67 -4.16 -31.61
C ARG A 9 34.08 -4.65 -30.29
N ALA A 10 34.65 -5.72 -29.75
CA ALA A 10 34.37 -6.21 -28.41
C ALA A 10 34.89 -5.23 -27.35
N PHE A 11 34.04 -4.82 -26.41
CA PHE A 11 34.44 -4.14 -25.19
C PHE A 11 34.95 -5.18 -24.18
N THR A 12 36.26 -5.19 -23.96
CA THR A 12 36.91 -5.88 -22.85
C THR A 12 36.62 -5.17 -21.53
N ALA A 13 35.86 -5.83 -20.65
CA ALA A 13 35.69 -5.39 -19.27
C ALA A 13 36.98 -5.65 -18.47
N ALA A 14 37.61 -4.58 -18.00
CA ALA A 14 38.75 -4.65 -17.10
C ALA A 14 38.30 -5.14 -15.72
N ARG A 15 38.80 -6.31 -15.31
CA ARG A 15 38.67 -6.84 -13.95
C ARG A 15 39.67 -6.13 -13.05
N HIS A 16 39.20 -5.38 -12.06
CA HIS A 16 40.03 -4.96 -10.95
C HIS A 16 40.15 -6.09 -9.93
N GLN A 17 41.37 -6.62 -9.85
CA GLN A 17 41.86 -7.55 -8.83
C GLN A 17 42.16 -6.78 -7.54
N TRP A 18 41.62 -7.24 -6.42
CA TRP A 18 42.07 -6.86 -5.07
C TRP A 18 42.91 -8.01 -4.47
N PRO A 19 44.01 -7.70 -3.76
CA PRO A 19 44.94 -8.71 -3.25
C PRO A 19 44.43 -9.34 -1.95
N GLY A 20 44.79 -10.61 -1.77
CA GLY A 20 44.23 -11.49 -0.76
C GLY A 20 44.73 -11.33 0.68
N GLY A 21 44.08 -12.10 1.55
CA GLY A 21 44.44 -12.34 2.94
C GLY A 21 43.84 -13.66 3.39
N SER A 22 44.66 -14.71 3.36
CA SER A 22 44.36 -16.07 3.82
C SER A 22 44.44 -16.19 5.35
N ARG A 23 43.43 -16.86 5.96
CA ARG A 23 43.44 -17.69 7.19
C ARG A 23 41.96 -18.04 7.43
N GLY A 24 41.44 -19.26 7.31
CA GLY A 24 42.02 -20.56 7.60
C GLY A 24 41.47 -21.08 8.94
N HIS A 25 40.19 -21.47 9.01
CA HIS A 25 39.69 -22.43 10.01
C HIS A 25 38.45 -23.16 9.48
N ARG A 26 38.64 -24.46 9.22
CA ARG A 26 37.57 -25.45 9.04
C ARG A 26 37.10 -25.88 10.42
N LEU A 27 35.80 -25.98 10.63
CA LEU A 27 35.20 -26.82 11.67
C LEU A 27 34.10 -27.70 11.05
N PRO A 28 33.90 -28.92 11.59
CA PRO A 28 33.31 -30.02 10.84
C PRO A 28 31.78 -30.04 10.86
N VAL A 29 31.24 -30.55 9.77
CA VAL A 29 29.91 -31.14 9.64
C VAL A 29 29.82 -32.33 10.58
N VAL A 30 28.88 -32.30 11.52
CA VAL A 30 28.44 -33.50 12.26
C VAL A 30 27.08 -33.88 11.72
N CYS A 31 27.06 -34.88 10.83
CA CYS A 31 25.88 -35.69 10.59
C CYS A 31 25.75 -36.67 11.77
N ALA A 32 24.61 -36.64 12.45
CA ALA A 32 24.16 -37.75 13.28
C ALA A 32 22.86 -38.27 12.67
N ALA A 33 22.95 -39.44 12.06
CA ALA A 33 21.81 -40.30 11.79
C ALA A 33 21.60 -41.17 13.04
N GLN A 34 20.38 -41.22 13.56
CA GLN A 34 19.89 -42.38 14.29
C GLN A 34 18.44 -42.69 13.88
N SER A 35 18.32 -43.93 13.45
CA SER A 35 17.17 -44.74 13.06
C SER A 35 16.29 -45.16 14.25
N SER A 36 15.14 -45.74 13.90
CA SER A 36 14.29 -46.72 14.63
C SER A 36 12.99 -46.12 15.17
N SER A 37 11.82 -46.29 14.51
CA SER A 37 10.99 -47.50 14.32
C SER A 37 9.95 -47.70 15.43
N SER A 38 8.68 -47.48 15.08
CA SER A 38 7.46 -48.25 15.44
C SER A 38 6.27 -47.31 15.22
N SER A 39 5.42 -47.49 14.20
CA SER A 39 4.45 -48.57 13.98
C SER A 39 3.47 -48.68 15.14
N GLY A 40 2.26 -48.16 14.95
CA GLY A 40 1.17 -48.24 15.91
C GLY A 40 -0.05 -47.44 15.45
N ASP A 41 -0.71 -47.91 14.39
CA ASP A 41 -2.07 -47.54 14.04
C ASP A 41 -3.00 -47.86 15.22
N VAL A 42 -3.81 -46.89 15.65
CA VAL A 42 -5.01 -47.15 16.46
C VAL A 42 -6.18 -46.42 15.84
N GLU A 43 -6.87 -47.19 15.01
CA GLU A 43 -8.31 -47.26 14.75
C GLU A 43 -9.24 -46.15 15.25
N CYS A 44 -9.97 -45.58 14.29
CA CYS A 44 -11.22 -44.87 14.48
C CYS A 44 -12.31 -45.79 15.07
N GLN A 45 -12.98 -45.36 16.14
CA GLN A 45 -14.36 -45.79 16.41
C GLN A 45 -15.18 -44.63 16.98
N ALA A 46 -16.17 -44.21 16.21
CA ALA A 46 -17.31 -43.42 16.69
C ALA A 46 -18.42 -44.37 17.15
N PRO A 47 -19.14 -44.07 18.23
CA PRO A 47 -20.47 -44.61 18.43
C PRO A 47 -21.52 -43.50 18.29
N LEU A 48 -22.27 -43.56 17.18
CA LEU A 48 -23.62 -43.06 17.12
C LEU A 48 -24.49 -43.95 18.01
N THR A 49 -24.96 -43.44 19.14
CA THR A 49 -26.09 -44.05 19.84
C THR A 49 -27.05 -43.00 20.37
N SER A 50 -28.26 -43.05 19.82
CA SER A 50 -29.53 -42.96 20.54
C SER A 50 -30.00 -41.56 20.99
N LEU A 51 -30.61 -40.84 20.04
CA LEU A 51 -31.83 -40.08 20.32
C LEU A 51 -32.87 -41.01 20.97
N ARG A 52 -33.18 -40.81 22.25
CA ARG A 52 -34.54 -40.94 22.85
C ARG A 52 -34.45 -40.84 24.37
N GLN A 53 -35.36 -40.04 24.94
CA GLN A 53 -35.68 -39.89 26.37
C GLN A 53 -34.62 -39.06 27.13
N ARG A 54 -34.96 -37.88 27.67
CA ARG A 54 -35.94 -37.69 28.75
C ARG A 54 -36.59 -36.31 28.67
N LEU A 55 -37.92 -36.32 28.66
CA LEU A 55 -38.82 -35.19 28.97
C LEU A 55 -39.20 -35.27 30.45
N ALA A 56 -39.11 -34.15 31.17
CA ALA A 56 -39.95 -33.79 32.33
C ALA A 56 -39.71 -32.28 32.59
N ALA A 57 -40.61 -31.40 32.15
CA ALA A 57 -41.81 -30.96 32.87
C ALA A 57 -41.53 -29.73 33.75
N ALA A 58 -41.96 -28.56 33.29
CA ALA A 58 -42.38 -27.45 34.14
C ALA A 58 -43.45 -26.64 33.38
N ALA A 59 -44.69 -26.77 33.82
CA ALA A 59 -45.79 -25.90 33.45
C ALA A 59 -45.77 -24.67 34.36
N ALA A 60 -46.05 -23.48 33.83
CA ALA A 60 -47.15 -22.63 34.28
C ALA A 60 -47.12 -21.22 33.65
N ALA A 61 -48.34 -20.78 33.31
CA ALA A 61 -48.82 -19.41 33.29
C ALA A 61 -48.35 -18.48 32.15
N ALA A 62 -49.13 -18.53 31.06
CA ALA A 62 -49.38 -17.39 30.19
C ALA A 62 -50.21 -16.32 30.94
N ALA A 63 -49.77 -15.07 30.89
CA ALA A 63 -50.62 -13.90 31.09
C ALA A 63 -50.12 -12.75 30.22
N LEU A 64 -51.08 -12.12 29.54
CA LEU A 64 -51.04 -10.96 28.65
C LEU A 64 -49.96 -9.90 28.95
N LEU A 65 -49.38 -9.34 27.88
CA LEU A 65 -49.45 -7.90 27.61
C LEU A 65 -49.10 -7.62 26.14
N LEU A 66 -50.09 -7.09 25.42
CA LEU A 66 -49.94 -6.40 24.15
C LEU A 66 -49.12 -5.12 24.36
N ALA A 67 -47.99 -5.01 23.67
CA ALA A 67 -47.39 -3.73 23.32
C ALA A 67 -46.59 -3.92 22.03
N ALA A 68 -47.18 -3.56 20.90
CA ALA A 68 -46.42 -3.31 19.68
C ALA A 68 -45.78 -1.91 19.81
N PRO A 69 -44.45 -1.76 19.72
CA PRO A 69 -43.89 -0.44 19.51
C PRO A 69 -44.09 -0.07 18.05
N VAL A 70 -45.00 0.89 17.85
CA VAL A 70 -44.99 1.81 16.71
C VAL A 70 -43.62 2.51 16.70
N GLY A 71 -43.08 2.70 15.50
CA GLY A 71 -41.70 3.06 15.26
C GLY A 71 -41.19 4.29 16.02
N ALA A 72 -39.91 4.19 16.35
CA ALA A 72 -38.96 5.29 16.28
C ALA A 72 -37.58 4.64 16.08
N ALA A 73 -37.27 4.35 14.82
CA ALA A 73 -35.90 4.19 14.40
C ALA A 73 -35.28 5.60 14.38
N GLU A 74 -34.89 6.11 15.54
CA GLU A 74 -34.20 7.38 15.68
C GLU A 74 -33.63 7.49 17.11
N GLU A 75 -32.50 6.85 17.37
CA GLU A 75 -31.50 7.34 18.34
C GLU A 75 -30.24 6.46 18.32
N VAL A 76 -29.44 6.58 17.25
CA VAL A 76 -27.97 6.71 17.39
C VAL A 76 -27.45 7.65 16.28
N ALA A 77 -28.14 8.76 16.03
CA ALA A 77 -27.61 9.87 15.24
C ALA A 77 -26.90 10.84 16.21
N ALA A 78 -25.80 10.37 16.80
CA ALA A 78 -24.96 11.18 17.67
C ALA A 78 -23.48 10.81 17.49
N ALA A 79 -22.98 10.92 16.26
CA ALA A 79 -21.56 11.06 15.96
C ALA A 79 -21.35 11.48 14.50
N SER A 80 -21.21 12.79 14.25
CA SER A 80 -20.19 13.35 13.34
C SER A 80 -20.48 14.84 13.08
N ALA A 81 -19.96 15.68 13.98
CA ALA A 81 -19.75 17.10 13.70
C ALA A 81 -18.38 17.34 13.00
N LEU A 82 -17.87 16.32 12.31
CA LEU A 82 -16.89 16.42 11.23
C LEU A 82 -17.65 15.86 10.02
N GLY A 83 -18.05 16.69 9.06
CA GLY A 83 -18.82 16.22 7.90
C GLY A 83 -18.12 15.03 7.24
N ASP A 84 -18.89 14.06 6.73
CA ASP A 84 -18.43 12.76 6.24
C ASP A 84 -17.09 12.85 5.48
N VAL A 85 -16.01 12.46 6.15
CA VAL A 85 -14.66 12.40 5.58
C VAL A 85 -14.43 10.99 5.05
N THR A 86 -14.15 10.87 3.76
CA THR A 86 -13.76 9.60 3.14
C THR A 86 -12.31 9.69 2.66
N PRO A 87 -11.34 9.06 3.36
CA PRO A 87 -9.96 9.04 2.91
C PRO A 87 -9.79 8.10 1.72
N VAL A 88 -9.00 8.53 0.73
CA VAL A 88 -8.55 7.72 -0.40
C VAL A 88 -7.06 7.97 -0.62
N TYR A 89 -6.33 7.03 -1.20
CA TYR A 89 -4.91 7.21 -1.47
C TYR A 89 -4.51 6.84 -2.89
N PHE A 90 -3.45 7.47 -3.38
CA PHE A 90 -2.93 7.33 -4.74
C PHE A 90 -1.42 7.14 -4.72
N GLY A 91 -0.89 6.13 -5.41
CA GLY A 91 0.55 5.87 -5.56
C GLY A 91 0.92 5.55 -7.01
N ASN A 92 2.06 6.08 -7.46
CA ASN A 92 2.58 5.94 -8.83
C ASN A 92 4.03 6.46 -8.94
N GLY A 93 4.92 6.01 -8.06
CA GLY A 93 6.30 6.49 -7.96
C GLY A 93 6.58 7.23 -6.66
N CYS A 94 7.70 7.97 -6.63
CA CYS A 94 8.13 8.76 -5.49
C CYS A 94 7.04 9.77 -5.09
N PHE A 95 6.56 9.67 -3.85
CA PHE A 95 5.44 10.48 -3.37
C PHE A 95 5.74 11.99 -3.21
N TRP A 96 7.02 12.41 -3.23
CA TRP A 96 7.42 13.80 -2.98
C TRP A 96 6.90 14.74 -4.07
N GLY A 97 7.06 14.33 -5.33
CA GLY A 97 6.52 15.07 -6.46
C GLY A 97 4.99 14.98 -6.52
N ARG A 98 4.43 13.83 -6.14
CA ARG A 98 2.98 13.56 -6.21
C ARG A 98 2.19 14.41 -5.24
N GLN A 99 2.68 14.55 -4.00
CA GLN A 99 2.01 15.36 -2.97
C GLN A 99 1.79 16.80 -3.44
N TYR A 100 2.79 17.40 -4.10
CA TYR A 100 2.66 18.76 -4.61
C TYR A 100 1.50 18.91 -5.60
N ASP A 101 1.34 17.95 -6.52
CA ASP A 101 0.27 17.98 -7.53
C ASP A 101 -1.12 17.80 -6.86
N PHE A 102 -1.22 16.93 -5.85
CA PHE A 102 -2.45 16.79 -5.06
C PHE A 102 -2.76 18.05 -4.25
N ILE A 103 -1.75 18.71 -3.67
CA ILE A 103 -1.91 20.01 -3.00
C ILE A 103 -2.39 21.09 -3.97
N GLN A 104 -1.91 21.13 -5.23
CA GLN A 104 -2.46 22.06 -6.22
C GLN A 104 -3.93 21.75 -6.53
N THR A 105 -4.30 20.47 -6.53
CA THR A 105 -5.69 20.04 -6.72
C THR A 105 -6.57 20.50 -5.56
N GLU A 106 -6.11 20.36 -4.31
CA GLU A 106 -6.80 20.88 -3.13
C GLU A 106 -7.02 22.39 -3.21
N LYS A 107 -6.01 23.16 -3.61
CA LYS A 107 -6.14 24.61 -3.83
C LYS A 107 -7.17 24.94 -4.90
N ALA A 108 -7.18 24.19 -6.00
CA ALA A 108 -8.15 24.37 -7.08
C ALA A 108 -9.58 24.03 -6.64
N LEU A 109 -9.73 23.13 -5.66
CA LEU A 109 -10.99 22.82 -4.97
C LEU A 109 -11.36 23.87 -3.90
N GLY A 110 -10.56 24.91 -3.73
CA GLY A 110 -10.80 26.00 -2.77
C GLY A 110 -10.31 25.72 -1.35
N ARG A 111 -9.51 24.67 -1.12
CA ARG A 111 -8.94 24.40 0.20
C ARG A 111 -7.79 25.35 0.50
N ASP A 112 -7.77 25.82 1.73
CA ASP A 112 -6.67 26.55 2.34
C ASP A 112 -5.85 25.63 3.27
N ALA A 113 -4.80 26.17 3.87
CA ALA A 113 -3.94 25.38 4.76
C ALA A 113 -4.66 24.76 5.97
N SER A 114 -5.77 25.35 6.43
CA SER A 114 -6.55 24.82 7.55
C SER A 114 -7.44 23.63 7.15
N SER A 115 -7.69 23.48 5.86
CA SER A 115 -8.57 22.47 5.28
C SER A 115 -7.86 21.52 4.32
N MET A 116 -6.57 21.68 4.08
CA MET A 116 -5.75 20.73 3.34
C MET A 116 -5.68 19.37 4.03
N SER A 117 -5.53 18.32 3.23
CA SER A 117 -5.49 16.93 3.71
C SER A 117 -4.40 16.09 3.05
N ALA A 118 -3.80 16.55 1.96
CA ALA A 118 -2.85 15.73 1.20
C ALA A 118 -1.56 15.44 2.01
N VAL A 119 -1.40 14.20 2.45
CA VAL A 119 -0.22 13.73 3.21
C VAL A 119 0.40 12.52 2.52
N VAL A 120 1.73 12.40 2.58
CA VAL A 120 2.45 11.22 2.06
C VAL A 120 2.52 10.09 3.08
N GLY A 121 2.57 8.86 2.59
CA GLY A 121 2.62 7.67 3.44
C GLY A 121 2.74 6.36 2.65
N TYR A 122 2.54 5.27 3.37
CA TYR A 122 2.76 3.92 2.91
C TYR A 122 1.48 3.10 3.03
N ALA A 123 1.01 2.52 1.91
CA ALA A 123 -0.25 1.76 1.88
C ALA A 123 -0.16 0.55 0.93
N GLY A 124 -1.11 -0.38 1.07
CA GLY A 124 -1.24 -1.51 0.16
C GLY A 124 -0.31 -2.70 0.39
N GLY A 125 0.44 -2.73 1.50
CA GLY A 125 1.14 -3.92 1.98
C GLY A 125 0.24 -4.73 2.89
N ARG A 126 0.41 -6.05 2.91
CA ARG A 126 -0.33 -6.96 3.81
C ARG A 126 0.56 -7.64 4.86
N THR A 127 1.87 -7.44 4.80
CA THR A 127 2.80 -8.03 5.75
C THR A 127 2.77 -7.21 7.04
N PRO A 128 2.43 -7.80 8.21
CA PRO A 128 2.42 -7.08 9.46
C PRO A 128 3.83 -6.63 9.85
N SER A 129 3.93 -5.42 10.40
CA SER A 129 5.18 -4.91 10.97
C SER A 129 5.58 -5.66 12.24
N GLN A 130 6.88 -5.92 12.40
CA GLN A 130 7.47 -6.51 13.60
C GLN A 130 7.95 -5.44 14.61
N ALA A 131 7.76 -4.16 14.29
CA ALA A 131 8.23 -3.02 15.09
C ALA A 131 7.06 -2.30 15.78
N ASP A 132 6.23 -3.03 16.52
CA ASP A 132 5.00 -2.55 17.17
C ASP A 132 4.00 -1.96 16.17
N GLY A 133 3.86 -2.57 14.99
CA GLY A 133 2.93 -2.08 13.96
C GLY A 133 3.46 -0.87 13.15
N LYS A 134 4.65 -0.33 13.46
CA LYS A 134 5.21 0.84 12.75
C LYS A 134 5.58 0.50 11.31
N VAL A 135 5.28 1.40 10.38
CA VAL A 135 5.69 1.33 8.97
C VAL A 135 6.54 2.54 8.65
N CYS A 136 7.83 2.32 8.42
CA CYS A 136 8.84 3.37 8.34
C CYS A 136 9.55 3.39 6.99
N TYR A 137 10.23 4.49 6.70
CA TYR A 137 11.17 4.59 5.60
C TYR A 137 12.41 3.69 5.82
N TYR A 138 13.34 3.69 4.85
CA TYR A 138 14.50 2.78 4.83
C TYR A 138 15.44 2.85 6.06
N SER A 139 15.36 3.90 6.87
CA SER A 139 16.10 4.04 8.14
C SER A 139 15.38 3.46 9.36
N GLY A 140 14.19 2.88 9.17
CA GLY A 140 13.37 2.33 10.25
C GLY A 140 13.99 1.12 10.95
N PRO A 141 13.48 0.76 12.14
CA PRO A 141 13.81 -0.51 12.79
C PRO A 141 13.62 -1.71 11.85
N ARG A 142 14.39 -2.79 12.08
CA ARG A 142 14.23 -4.03 11.33
C ARG A 142 12.77 -4.51 11.35
N GLY A 143 12.22 -4.87 10.20
CA GLY A 143 10.83 -5.34 10.07
C GLY A 143 9.78 -4.22 10.13
N SER A 144 10.19 -2.96 9.99
CA SER A 144 9.29 -1.80 9.82
C SER A 144 9.35 -1.18 8.43
N VAL A 145 10.35 -1.50 7.61
CA VAL A 145 10.59 -0.84 6.32
C VAL A 145 9.41 -1.10 5.39
N TYR A 146 8.76 -0.03 4.94
CA TYR A 146 7.49 -0.10 4.23
C TYR A 146 7.52 -1.02 3.00
N GLU A 147 8.61 -0.96 2.23
CA GLU A 147 8.77 -1.77 1.03
C GLU A 147 8.92 -3.25 1.38
N GLU A 148 9.59 -3.61 2.48
CA GLU A 148 9.70 -4.99 2.98
C GLU A 148 8.33 -5.52 3.42
N LEU A 149 7.48 -4.63 3.94
CA LEU A 149 6.12 -4.93 4.35
C LEU A 149 5.13 -4.97 3.17
N GLY A 150 5.60 -4.67 1.96
CA GLY A 150 4.82 -4.68 0.72
C GLY A 150 4.06 -3.39 0.46
N HIS A 151 4.21 -2.35 1.28
CA HIS A 151 3.57 -1.07 1.01
C HIS A 151 4.18 -0.39 -0.23
N ALA A 152 3.39 0.46 -0.86
CA ALA A 152 3.85 1.43 -1.85
C ALA A 152 3.85 2.84 -1.25
N GLU A 153 4.67 3.72 -1.81
CA GLU A 153 4.59 5.16 -1.58
C GLU A 153 3.28 5.72 -2.16
N THR A 154 2.53 6.44 -1.33
CA THR A 154 1.21 6.96 -1.65
C THR A 154 0.99 8.35 -1.07
N VAL A 155 0.02 9.06 -1.64
CA VAL A 155 -0.54 10.30 -1.11
C VAL A 155 -1.99 10.01 -0.70
N GLN A 156 -2.34 10.20 0.56
CA GLN A 156 -3.73 10.19 1.02
C GLN A 156 -4.33 11.59 0.89
N VAL A 157 -5.59 11.66 0.46
CA VAL A 157 -6.42 12.87 0.47
C VAL A 157 -7.79 12.55 1.06
N ASP A 158 -8.42 13.55 1.67
CA ASP A 158 -9.78 13.45 2.19
C ASP A 158 -10.78 13.88 1.12
N LEU A 159 -11.84 13.12 0.93
CA LEU A 159 -13.08 13.58 0.30
C LEU A 159 -14.02 14.06 1.40
N ARG A 160 -14.69 15.20 1.19
CA ARG A 160 -15.52 15.85 2.22
C ARG A 160 -16.87 16.31 1.69
N GLY A 161 -17.84 16.40 2.59
CA GLY A 161 -19.18 16.92 2.29
C GLY A 161 -20.15 15.82 1.90
N ASP A 162 -21.28 16.19 1.29
CA ASP A 162 -22.27 15.22 0.81
C ASP A 162 -21.68 14.29 -0.28
N PRO A 163 -22.34 13.16 -0.60
CA PRO A 163 -21.85 12.23 -1.61
C PRO A 163 -21.52 12.89 -2.95
N ALA A 164 -22.35 13.83 -3.44
CA ALA A 164 -22.09 14.51 -4.70
C ALA A 164 -20.84 15.41 -4.64
N GLN A 165 -20.57 16.04 -3.49
CA GLN A 165 -19.34 16.80 -3.24
C GLN A 165 -18.12 15.86 -3.20
N ALA A 166 -18.22 14.74 -2.49
CA ALA A 166 -17.16 13.74 -2.41
C ALA A 166 -16.82 13.17 -3.80
N GLU A 167 -17.82 12.83 -4.61
CA GLU A 167 -17.62 12.37 -6.00
C GLU A 167 -16.93 13.44 -6.87
N ARG A 168 -17.33 14.72 -6.77
CA ARG A 168 -16.67 15.80 -7.52
C ARG A 168 -15.21 15.97 -7.12
N GLN A 169 -14.91 15.90 -5.82
CA GLN A 169 -13.55 15.97 -5.31
C GLN A 169 -12.73 14.76 -5.78
N PHE A 170 -13.30 13.56 -5.72
CA PHE A 170 -12.65 12.34 -6.17
C PHE A 170 -12.29 12.42 -7.65
N ARG A 171 -13.20 12.90 -8.50
CA ARG A 171 -12.95 13.11 -9.93
C ARG A 171 -11.77 14.04 -10.18
N ALA A 172 -11.65 15.12 -9.39
CA ALA A 172 -10.53 16.05 -9.49
C ALA A 172 -9.20 15.35 -9.14
N PHE A 173 -9.16 14.60 -8.04
CA PHE A 173 -7.96 13.86 -7.63
C PHE A 173 -7.61 12.72 -8.58
N ALA A 174 -8.58 11.94 -9.06
CA ALA A 174 -8.37 10.89 -10.04
C ALA A 174 -7.82 11.45 -11.36
N LYS A 175 -8.32 12.61 -11.82
CA LYS A 175 -7.77 13.31 -12.98
C LYS A 175 -6.30 13.73 -12.74
N THR A 176 -5.99 14.24 -11.55
CA THR A 176 -4.61 14.58 -11.17
C THR A 176 -3.72 13.35 -11.20
N TYR A 177 -4.15 12.23 -10.61
CA TYR A 177 -3.43 10.97 -10.62
C TYR A 177 -3.06 10.52 -12.03
N PHE A 178 -4.04 10.42 -12.94
CA PHE A 178 -3.76 9.98 -14.31
C PHE A 178 -2.91 10.99 -15.08
N SER A 179 -2.96 12.29 -14.75
CA SER A 179 -2.13 13.32 -15.39
C SER A 179 -0.63 13.19 -15.09
N GLN A 180 -0.27 12.45 -14.04
CA GLN A 180 1.11 12.21 -13.62
C GLN A 180 1.81 11.10 -14.43
N PHE A 181 1.10 10.47 -15.36
CA PHE A 181 1.68 9.48 -16.27
C PHE A 181 2.08 10.11 -17.60
N ARG A 182 3.16 9.60 -18.18
CA ARG A 182 3.64 9.95 -19.52
C ARG A 182 3.27 8.84 -20.50
N LYS A 183 2.65 9.24 -21.62
CA LYS A 183 2.37 8.33 -22.74
C LYS A 183 3.67 7.89 -23.42
N THR A 184 3.77 6.59 -23.69
CA THR A 184 4.83 5.96 -24.48
C THR A 184 4.20 5.18 -25.65
N PRO A 185 4.98 4.69 -26.63
CA PRO A 185 4.45 3.82 -27.70
C PRO A 185 3.78 2.53 -27.19
N PHE A 186 4.09 2.09 -25.97
CA PHE A 186 3.63 0.81 -25.43
C PHE A 186 2.52 0.95 -24.38
N GLY A 187 2.28 2.16 -23.88
CA GLY A 187 1.33 2.42 -22.79
C GLY A 187 1.76 3.60 -21.92
N MET A 188 1.21 3.67 -20.71
CA MET A 188 1.51 4.71 -19.74
C MET A 188 2.67 4.31 -18.84
N LEU A 189 3.65 5.21 -18.73
CA LEU A 189 4.79 5.09 -17.84
C LEU A 189 4.71 6.20 -16.78
N ARG A 190 5.19 5.93 -15.57
CA ARG A 190 5.34 6.95 -14.54
C ARG A 190 6.28 8.07 -15.02
N GLN A 191 6.13 9.26 -14.43
CA GLN A 191 6.91 10.43 -14.81
C GLN A 191 8.41 10.21 -14.59
N ASP A 192 8.77 9.65 -13.44
CA ASP A 192 10.14 9.25 -13.11
C ASP A 192 10.31 7.74 -13.38
N PRO A 193 11.07 7.36 -14.42
CA PRO A 193 11.33 5.96 -14.72
C PRO A 193 12.38 5.31 -13.80
N GLN A 194 13.05 6.07 -12.92
CA GLN A 194 14.04 5.54 -11.98
C GLN A 194 13.41 4.94 -10.73
N ASP A 195 12.16 5.33 -10.42
CA ASP A 195 11.35 4.77 -9.34
C ASP A 195 10.89 3.35 -9.73
N VAL A 196 11.76 2.35 -9.60
CA VAL A 196 11.47 0.97 -9.99
C VAL A 196 11.27 0.09 -8.77
N GLY A 197 10.28 -0.81 -8.87
CA GLY A 197 10.06 -1.83 -7.85
C GLY A 197 8.73 -1.70 -7.12
N PRO A 198 8.34 -2.73 -6.35
CA PRO A 198 7.03 -2.84 -5.74
C PRO A 198 6.71 -1.70 -4.77
N GLY A 199 7.72 -1.08 -4.14
CA GLY A 199 7.54 0.11 -3.30
C GLY A 199 7.04 1.34 -4.05
N TYR A 200 7.15 1.37 -5.38
CA TYR A 200 6.76 2.49 -6.22
C TYR A 200 5.58 2.17 -7.16
N ARG A 201 5.02 0.95 -7.09
CA ARG A 201 3.98 0.47 -8.01
C ARG A 201 2.75 1.38 -8.01
N ASN A 202 1.98 1.31 -9.08
CA ASN A 202 0.77 2.10 -9.22
C ASN A 202 -0.36 1.50 -8.36
N VAL A 203 -0.87 2.27 -7.40
CA VAL A 203 -1.98 1.87 -6.54
C VAL A 203 -3.01 2.99 -6.38
N VAL A 204 -4.28 2.61 -6.20
CA VAL A 204 -5.34 3.51 -5.75
C VAL A 204 -6.13 2.80 -4.64
N GLY A 205 -6.21 3.40 -3.47
CA GLY A 205 -6.99 2.91 -2.34
C GLY A 205 -8.37 3.54 -2.31
N LEU A 206 -9.40 2.72 -2.42
CA LEU A 206 -10.80 3.11 -2.32
C LEU A 206 -11.48 2.29 -1.21
N PRO A 207 -12.42 2.86 -0.44
CA PRO A 207 -13.21 2.07 0.50
C PRO A 207 -14.01 1.00 -0.27
N GLY A 208 -13.76 -0.28 0.01
CA GLY A 208 -14.34 -1.41 -0.72
C GLY A 208 -13.60 -1.79 -2.02
N GLY A 209 -12.48 -1.14 -2.33
CA GLY A 209 -11.65 -1.47 -3.50
C GLY A 209 -12.39 -1.31 -4.82
N VAL A 210 -12.42 -2.35 -5.64
CA VAL A 210 -13.14 -2.35 -6.93
C VAL A 210 -14.67 -2.35 -6.76
N ASP A 211 -15.19 -2.72 -5.59
CA ASP A 211 -16.61 -2.66 -5.26
C ASP A 211 -17.03 -1.29 -4.72
N SER A 212 -16.07 -0.35 -4.62
CA SER A 212 -16.33 1.02 -4.17
C SER A 212 -17.28 1.77 -5.11
N PRO A 213 -18.21 2.59 -4.61
CA PRO A 213 -18.99 3.50 -5.44
C PRO A 213 -18.11 4.54 -6.18
N LEU A 214 -16.85 4.73 -5.74
CA LEU A 214 -15.89 5.60 -6.41
C LEU A 214 -15.18 4.93 -7.59
N PHE A 215 -15.19 3.60 -7.68
CA PHE A 215 -14.46 2.87 -8.73
C PHE A 215 -14.92 3.21 -10.16
N PRO A 216 -16.22 3.37 -10.47
CA PRO A 216 -16.66 3.86 -11.78
C PRO A 216 -16.11 5.24 -12.14
N LEU A 217 -15.94 6.13 -11.16
CA LEU A 217 -15.39 7.47 -11.38
C LEU A 217 -13.88 7.39 -11.68
N LEU A 218 -13.18 6.41 -11.10
CA LEU A 218 -11.78 6.13 -11.41
C LEU A 218 -11.64 5.60 -12.83
N GLN A 219 -12.54 4.69 -13.25
CA GLN A 219 -12.60 4.20 -14.63
C GLN A 219 -12.85 5.34 -15.63
N GLU A 220 -13.74 6.28 -15.30
CA GLU A 220 -14.00 7.45 -16.13
C GLU A 220 -12.76 8.36 -16.27
N ALA A 221 -12.03 8.57 -15.18
CA ALA A 221 -10.80 9.38 -15.19
C ALA A 221 -9.64 8.68 -15.94
N ASN A 222 -9.68 7.35 -16.09
CA ASN A 222 -8.67 6.54 -16.77
C ASN A 222 -8.76 6.63 -18.30
N ILE A 223 -8.60 7.85 -18.84
CA ILE A 223 -8.64 8.13 -20.29
C ILE A 223 -7.52 7.45 -21.09
N TYR A 224 -6.56 6.83 -20.40
CA TYR A 224 -5.40 6.18 -21.00
C TYR A 224 -5.58 4.67 -21.17
N ASN A 225 -6.72 4.10 -20.76
CA ASN A 225 -6.98 2.66 -20.79
C ASN A 225 -5.88 1.85 -20.07
N MET A 226 -5.37 2.37 -18.95
CA MET A 226 -4.53 1.58 -18.06
C MET A 226 -5.35 0.42 -17.49
N LYS A 227 -4.72 -0.74 -17.25
CA LYS A 227 -5.41 -1.86 -16.61
C LYS A 227 -5.68 -1.50 -15.16
N LEU A 228 -6.95 -1.53 -14.74
CA LEU A 228 -7.32 -1.41 -13.33
C LEU A 228 -7.59 -2.83 -12.82
N LEU A 229 -6.73 -3.34 -11.95
CA LEU A 229 -6.84 -4.68 -11.40
C LEU A 229 -7.22 -4.61 -9.91
N PRO A 230 -8.07 -5.52 -9.41
CA PRO A 230 -8.27 -5.64 -7.98
C PRO A 230 -6.96 -6.05 -7.31
N GLY A 231 -6.62 -5.41 -6.18
CA GLY A 231 -5.50 -5.81 -5.34
C GLY A 231 -5.95 -6.15 -3.92
N ASN A 232 -5.35 -7.21 -3.37
CA ASN A 232 -5.51 -7.71 -2.01
C ASN A 232 -4.33 -7.34 -1.11
N GLY A 233 -3.42 -6.52 -1.61
CA GLY A 233 -2.23 -6.04 -0.91
C GLY A 233 -1.01 -6.90 -1.23
N ASN A 234 0.12 -6.22 -1.44
CA ASN A 234 1.36 -6.89 -1.80
C ASN A 234 1.97 -7.60 -0.58
N ALA A 235 2.48 -8.78 -0.82
CA ALA A 235 3.48 -9.45 0.00
C ALA A 235 4.50 -10.10 -0.92
N TYR A 236 5.60 -10.57 -0.34
CA TYR A 236 6.61 -11.31 -1.08
C TYR A 236 6.36 -12.81 -0.93
N ASP A 237 6.37 -13.51 -2.06
CA ASP A 237 6.29 -14.96 -2.12
C ASP A 237 7.68 -15.55 -2.40
N PRO A 238 8.34 -16.15 -1.39
CA PRO A 238 9.64 -16.80 -1.55
C PRO A 238 9.63 -17.93 -2.59
N SER A 239 8.49 -18.58 -2.81
CA SER A 239 8.35 -19.66 -3.80
C SER A 239 8.23 -19.14 -5.23
N ALA A 240 7.78 -17.90 -5.42
CA ALA A 240 7.66 -17.23 -6.72
C ALA A 240 8.95 -16.47 -7.15
N ALA A 241 9.97 -16.41 -6.28
CA ALA A 241 11.23 -15.70 -6.51
C ALA A 241 11.92 -16.07 -7.83
N ALA A 242 11.82 -17.35 -8.23
CA ALA A 242 12.47 -17.89 -9.43
C ALA A 242 11.78 -17.50 -10.76
N ALA A 243 10.54 -16.98 -10.70
CA ALA A 243 9.74 -16.63 -11.87
C ALA A 243 9.68 -15.11 -12.14
N ALA A 244 10.18 -14.27 -11.24
CA ALA A 244 10.12 -12.82 -11.38
C ALA A 244 11.14 -12.29 -12.41
N PRO A 245 10.76 -11.29 -13.24
CA PRO A 245 11.71 -10.57 -14.08
C PRO A 245 12.86 -9.98 -13.24
N GLN A 246 14.08 -9.94 -13.79
CA GLN A 246 15.33 -9.58 -13.11
C GLN A 246 15.34 -8.23 -12.36
N ALA A 247 14.35 -7.36 -12.54
CA ALA A 247 14.18 -6.12 -11.77
C ALA A 247 13.64 -6.33 -10.33
N ALA A 248 13.11 -7.51 -9.98
CA ALA A 248 12.64 -7.83 -8.62
C ALA A 248 13.75 -8.38 -7.70
N ALA A 249 14.99 -8.49 -8.20
CA ALA A 249 16.08 -9.19 -7.51
C ALA A 249 16.83 -8.36 -6.45
N LEU A 250 16.17 -7.42 -5.76
CA LEU A 250 16.83 -6.66 -4.68
C LEU A 250 16.89 -7.41 -3.34
N ASP A 251 16.19 -8.54 -3.21
CA ASP A 251 16.43 -9.51 -2.13
C ASP A 251 15.81 -10.86 -2.48
N SER A 252 16.61 -11.76 -3.07
CA SER A 252 16.16 -13.10 -3.43
C SER A 252 15.67 -13.92 -2.23
N ALA A 253 15.95 -13.50 -0.99
CA ALA A 253 15.45 -14.18 0.21
C ALA A 253 13.98 -13.82 0.51
N ARG A 254 13.50 -12.65 0.09
CA ARG A 254 12.10 -12.22 0.29
C ARG A 254 11.16 -12.85 -0.72
N GLY A 255 11.63 -13.01 -1.96
CA GLY A 255 10.85 -13.57 -3.07
C GLY A 255 10.24 -12.53 -3.99
N ALA A 256 9.33 -12.97 -4.87
CA ALA A 256 8.69 -12.09 -5.83
C ALA A 256 7.51 -11.34 -5.20
N PRO A 257 7.28 -10.05 -5.52
CA PRO A 257 6.06 -9.38 -5.10
C PRO A 257 4.84 -10.02 -5.78
N VAL A 258 3.77 -10.26 -5.02
CA VAL A 258 2.48 -10.74 -5.55
C VAL A 258 1.77 -9.64 -6.34
N GLU A 259 1.91 -8.39 -5.92
CA GLU A 259 1.43 -7.20 -6.62
C GLU A 259 2.63 -6.30 -6.93
N GLY A 260 3.21 -6.51 -8.10
CA GLY A 260 4.43 -5.85 -8.52
C GLY A 260 4.23 -4.48 -9.17
N ASP A 261 5.36 -3.89 -9.56
CA ASP A 261 5.45 -2.71 -10.42
C ASP A 261 5.17 -3.10 -11.88
N GLU A 262 3.89 -3.16 -12.21
CA GLU A 262 3.43 -3.57 -13.53
C GLU A 262 3.23 -2.39 -14.49
N PHE A 263 3.79 -2.55 -15.69
CA PHE A 263 3.66 -1.54 -16.74
C PHE A 263 2.20 -1.37 -17.18
N ASN A 264 1.75 -0.11 -17.26
CA ASN A 264 0.40 0.26 -17.70
C ASN A 264 -0.73 -0.39 -16.88
N THR A 265 -0.45 -0.75 -15.62
CA THR A 265 -1.40 -1.33 -14.67
C THR A 265 -1.50 -0.45 -13.42
N VAL A 266 -2.68 -0.40 -12.80
CA VAL A 266 -2.97 0.20 -11.51
C VAL A 266 -3.69 -0.83 -10.64
N TRP A 267 -3.17 -1.09 -9.44
CA TRP A 267 -3.84 -1.93 -8.45
C TRP A 267 -4.87 -1.11 -7.67
N VAL A 268 -6.11 -1.58 -7.62
CA VAL A 268 -7.21 -0.94 -6.88
C VAL A 268 -7.44 -1.71 -5.61
N LEU A 269 -7.14 -1.06 -4.49
CA LEU A 269 -7.02 -1.65 -3.17
C LEU A 269 -8.23 -1.27 -2.31
N ASP A 270 -8.71 -2.21 -1.48
CA ASP A 270 -9.68 -1.89 -0.44
C ASP A 270 -8.99 -1.16 0.72
N SER A 271 -9.18 0.16 0.80
CA SER A 271 -8.58 0.99 1.85
C SER A 271 -9.16 0.73 3.24
N ASN A 272 -10.32 0.06 3.35
CA ASN A 272 -10.86 -0.37 4.64
C ASN A 272 -10.08 -1.56 5.23
N GLN A 273 -9.41 -2.33 4.38
CA GLN A 273 -8.58 -3.47 4.78
C GLN A 273 -7.09 -3.13 4.77
N LEU A 274 -6.66 -2.35 3.78
CA LEU A 274 -5.28 -1.96 3.54
C LEU A 274 -5.14 -0.47 3.87
N GLY A 275 -5.04 -0.19 5.17
CA GLY A 275 -4.95 1.14 5.71
C GLY A 275 -3.70 1.92 5.26
N PHE A 276 -3.72 3.21 5.55
CA PHE A 276 -2.65 4.15 5.24
C PHE A 276 -1.79 4.42 6.48
N ASN A 277 -0.47 4.32 6.31
CA ASN A 277 0.50 4.66 7.34
C ASN A 277 1.19 5.97 6.95
N ARG A 278 0.92 7.07 7.68
CA ARG A 278 1.54 8.36 7.39
C ARG A 278 3.07 8.25 7.48
N ALA A 279 3.77 8.77 6.47
CA ALA A 279 5.23 8.85 6.49
C ALA A 279 5.72 9.95 7.44
N GLU A 280 6.98 9.82 7.82
CA GLU A 280 7.74 10.72 8.68
C GLU A 280 7.66 12.18 8.19
N GLN A 281 7.73 13.14 9.12
CA GLN A 281 7.61 14.56 8.80
C GLN A 281 8.64 15.02 7.76
N TYR A 282 9.83 14.42 7.76
CA TYR A 282 10.85 14.66 6.73
C TYR A 282 10.28 14.54 5.30
N HIS A 283 9.51 13.49 5.02
CA HIS A 283 8.98 13.22 3.68
C HIS A 283 7.82 14.13 3.28
N GLN A 284 7.21 14.83 4.25
CA GLN A 284 6.10 15.74 3.99
C GLN A 284 6.61 17.05 3.39
N PHE A 285 5.93 17.51 2.33
CA PHE A 285 6.17 18.77 1.62
C PHE A 285 7.59 18.90 1.06
N HIS A 286 8.15 17.80 0.56
CA HIS A 286 9.51 17.77 0.02
C HIS A 286 9.56 18.19 -1.46
N ASN A 287 10.74 18.65 -1.92
CA ASN A 287 11.01 18.81 -3.35
C ASN A 287 10.88 17.47 -4.08
N GLY A 288 10.42 17.50 -5.33
CA GLY A 288 10.42 16.33 -6.20
C GLY A 288 11.82 16.02 -6.70
N LEU A 289 12.04 14.78 -7.15
CA LEU A 289 13.28 14.37 -7.80
C LEU A 289 13.55 15.28 -9.02
N GLY A 290 14.64 16.04 -8.97
CA GLY A 290 15.00 17.00 -10.01
C GLY A 290 14.07 18.21 -10.15
N LYS A 291 13.12 18.44 -9.23
CA LYS A 291 12.14 19.53 -9.30
C LYS A 291 12.03 20.28 -7.98
N ALA A 292 12.50 21.53 -7.97
CA ALA A 292 12.29 22.44 -6.85
C ALA A 292 10.84 22.96 -6.83
N PHE A 293 10.26 23.04 -5.63
CA PHE A 293 8.96 23.62 -5.35
C PHE A 293 9.11 24.93 -4.57
N PRO A 294 8.11 25.84 -4.60
CA PRO A 294 8.19 27.10 -3.89
C PRO A 294 8.24 26.92 -2.37
N LYS A 295 8.91 27.84 -1.66
CA LYS A 295 8.98 27.87 -0.18
C LYS A 295 7.60 27.90 0.49
N SER A 296 6.60 28.49 -0.17
CA SER A 296 5.21 28.48 0.30
C SER A 296 4.62 27.07 0.43
N TYR A 297 5.18 26.09 -0.28
CA TYR A 297 4.86 24.67 -0.13
C TYR A 297 5.85 23.98 0.80
N THR A 298 7.15 24.06 0.53
CA THR A 298 8.16 23.24 1.24
C THR A 298 8.39 23.65 2.69
N GLU A 299 8.09 24.91 3.02
CA GLU A 299 8.33 25.46 4.35
C GLU A 299 7.03 25.98 5.00
N ASP A 300 6.32 26.91 4.35
CA ASP A 300 5.19 27.59 4.99
C ASP A 300 4.01 26.65 5.21
N LEU A 301 3.62 25.90 4.18
CA LEU A 301 2.54 24.93 4.30
C LEU A 301 2.91 23.78 5.23
N LYS A 302 4.16 23.28 5.16
CA LYS A 302 4.68 22.27 6.10
C LYS A 302 4.51 22.71 7.55
N ARG A 303 4.95 23.94 7.87
CA ARG A 303 4.78 24.52 9.22
C ARG A 303 3.32 24.63 9.63
N GLN A 304 2.44 25.06 8.73
CA GLN A 304 1.01 25.18 9.01
C GLN A 304 0.36 23.82 9.26
N MET A 305 0.65 22.82 8.44
CA MET A 305 0.12 21.45 8.60
C MET A 305 0.65 20.77 9.86
N ALA A 306 1.89 21.07 10.27
CA ALA A 306 2.45 20.61 11.55
C ALA A 306 1.78 21.30 12.74
N ALA A 307 1.61 22.62 12.69
CA ALA A 307 0.92 23.38 13.73
C ALA A 307 -0.55 22.97 13.88
N ALA A 308 -1.20 22.56 12.79
CA ALA A 308 -2.55 22.02 12.78
C ALA A 308 -2.64 20.55 13.24
N GLY A 309 -1.52 19.87 13.47
CA GLY A 309 -1.47 18.46 13.88
C GLY A 309 -1.76 17.46 12.75
N THR A 310 -1.93 17.91 11.51
CA THR A 310 -2.15 17.04 10.35
C THR A 310 -0.92 16.18 10.05
N ILE A 311 0.27 16.78 10.20
CA ILE A 311 1.55 16.05 10.20
C ILE A 311 2.19 16.15 11.59
N GLY A 312 2.92 15.11 11.97
CA GLY A 312 3.47 14.95 13.31
C GLY A 312 4.36 13.73 13.38
N GLU A 313 4.92 13.46 14.56
CA GLU A 313 5.71 12.27 14.82
C GLU A 313 4.94 10.99 14.47
N THR A 314 5.64 9.98 13.97
CA THR A 314 5.10 8.67 13.61
C THR A 314 5.69 7.54 14.45
N GLY A 315 6.69 7.84 15.29
CA GLY A 315 7.49 6.85 16.00
C GLY A 315 8.57 6.19 15.14
N CYS A 316 8.67 6.54 13.86
CA CYS A 316 9.77 6.16 12.99
C CYS A 316 10.91 7.21 13.06
N PRO A 317 12.16 6.82 12.73
CA PRO A 317 13.29 7.76 12.73
C PRO A 317 13.11 8.91 11.72
N GLU A 318 13.17 10.14 12.22
CA GLU A 318 13.15 11.35 11.38
C GLU A 318 14.56 11.67 10.84
N PHE A 319 14.62 12.21 9.62
CA PHE A 319 15.84 12.80 9.08
C PHE A 319 15.84 14.31 9.37
N PHE A 320 16.73 14.75 10.26
CA PHE A 320 16.82 16.16 10.68
C PHE A 320 17.86 16.98 9.88
N TYR A 321 18.57 16.35 8.96
CA TYR A 321 19.58 17.02 8.15
C TYR A 321 18.98 17.34 6.79
N PHE A 322 18.65 18.61 6.52
CA PHE A 322 18.85 19.38 5.28
C PHE A 322 18.26 20.79 5.42
#